data_AF-A0A1I0HH64-F1
#
_entry.id   AF-A0A1I0HH64-F1
#
_cell.length_a   1.000
_cell.length_b   1.000
_cell.length_c   1.000
_cell.angle_alpha   90.00
_cell.angle_beta   90.00
_cell.angle_gamma   90.00
#
_symmetry.space_group_name_H-M   'P 1'
#
loop_
_entity.id
_entity.type
_entity.pdbx_description
1 polymer ?
#
loop_
_entity_poly.entity_id
_entity_poly.type
_entity_poly.pdbx_seq_one_letter_code
_entity_poly.pdbx_strand_id
1 'polypeptide(L)' 'MRKDVSNQIRLLREEAELLNKSELARRFNCDRRTVEKYINNSGDVARKSREVKSKLDDYKEIIMDKVDSYGSKSM' A
#
# COMPACT_ATOMS: atom_id res chain seq x y z
N MET A 1 -0.97 5.21 -6.41
CA MET A 1 0.28 4.91 -7.14
C MET A 1 -0.05 4.95 -8.63
N ARG A 2 0.81 5.54 -9.48
CA ARG A 2 0.57 5.66 -10.94
C ARG A 2 0.65 4.27 -11.59
N LYS A 3 -0.51 3.64 -11.76
CA LYS A 3 -0.66 2.27 -12.27
C LYS A 3 -0.31 2.17 -13.77
N ASP A 4 -0.53 3.25 -14.51
CA ASP A 4 -0.12 3.44 -15.91
C ASP A 4 1.38 3.19 -16.11
N VAL A 5 2.22 3.91 -15.38
CA VAL A 5 3.68 3.80 -15.47
C VAL A 5 4.15 2.44 -14.94
N SER A 6 3.52 1.94 -13.87
CA SER A 6 3.85 0.63 -13.31
C SER A 6 3.57 -0.52 -14.29
N ASN A 7 2.44 -0.47 -15.00
CA ASN A 7 2.09 -1.48 -16.00
C ASN A 7 3.04 -1.44 -17.19
N GLN A 8 3.39 -0.24 -17.68
CA GLN A 8 4.35 -0.08 -18.78
C GLN A 8 5.75 -0.59 -18.42
N ILE A 9 6.25 -0.27 -17.21
CA ILE A 9 7.52 -0.79 -16.71
C ILE A 9 7.48 -2.31 -16.54
N ARG A 10 6.33 -2.87 -16.11
CA ARG A 10 6.17 -4.33 -15.99
C ARG A 10 6.21 -5.05 -17.34
N LEU A 11 5.65 -4.44 -18.40
CA LEU A 11 5.71 -4.98 -19.77
C LEU A 11 7.13 -4.92 -20.33
N LEU A 12 7.89 -3.89 -19.98
CA LEU A 12 9.25 -3.68 -20.47
C LEU A 12 10.31 -4.31 -19.57
N ARG A 13 9.94 -5.09 -18.54
CA ARG A 13 10.81 -5.42 -17.41
C ARG A 13 12.12 -6.12 -17.81
N GLU A 14 12.10 -6.94 -18.85
CA GLU A 14 13.30 -7.63 -19.38
C GLU A 14 14.28 -6.66 -20.07
N GLU A 15 13.79 -5.55 -20.62
CA GLU A 15 14.58 -4.50 -21.30
C GLU A 15 14.76 -3.24 -20.45
N ALA A 16 13.98 -3.08 -19.38
CA ALA A 16 13.90 -1.85 -18.58
C ALA A 16 15.19 -1.56 -17.81
N GLU A 17 15.97 -2.58 -17.45
CA GLU A 17 17.30 -2.42 -16.83
C GLU A 17 18.36 -1.94 -17.83
N LEU A 18 18.18 -2.21 -19.12
CA LEU A 18 19.08 -1.77 -20.20
C LEU A 18 18.76 -0.35 -20.70
N LEU A 19 17.55 0.14 -20.41
CA LEU A 19 17.06 1.44 -20.84
C LEU A 19 17.49 2.57 -19.89
N ASN A 20 17.80 3.74 -20.46
CA ASN A 20 18.13 4.92 -19.67
C ASN A 20 16.91 5.40 -18.87
N LYS A 21 17.02 5.39 -17.54
CA LYS A 21 15.97 5.80 -16.60
C LYS A 21 15.43 7.22 -16.86
N SER A 22 16.29 8.14 -17.31
CA SER A 22 15.90 9.53 -17.59
C SER A 22 15.05 9.64 -18.86
N GLU A 23 15.33 8.79 -19.84
CA GLU A 23 14.59 8.77 -21.11
C GLU A 23 13.20 8.14 -20.92
N LEU A 24 13.12 7.05 -20.15
CA LEU A 24 11.84 6.46 -19.73
C LEU A 24 10.96 7.46 -18.97
N ALA A 25 11.56 8.26 -18.09
CA ALA A 25 10.86 9.28 -17.34
C ALA A 25 10.22 10.35 -18.25
N ARG A 26 10.93 10.76 -19.32
CA ARG A 26 10.41 11.70 -20.33
C ARG A 26 9.26 11.09 -21.12
N ARG A 27 9.41 9.85 -21.59
CA ARG A 27 8.37 9.13 -22.37
C ARG A 27 7.08 8.92 -21.56
N PHE A 28 7.20 8.58 -20.29
CA PHE A 28 6.06 8.34 -19.40
C PHE A 28 5.56 9.60 -18.69
N ASN A 29 6.16 10.75 -18.98
CA ASN A 29 5.86 12.03 -18.36
C ASN A 29 5.80 11.92 -16.83
N CYS A 30 6.85 11.35 -16.22
CA CYS A 30 6.93 11.12 -14.79
C CYS A 30 8.33 11.46 -14.25
N ASP A 31 8.45 11.59 -12.93
CA ASP A 31 9.75 11.79 -12.30
C ASP A 31 10.65 10.55 -12.43
N ARG A 32 11.95 10.75 -12.64
CA ARG A 32 12.94 9.66 -12.76
C ARG A 32 12.94 8.74 -11.54
N ARG A 33 12.72 9.27 -10.33
CA ARG A 33 12.63 8.48 -9.08
C ARG A 33 11.43 7.54 -9.10
N THR A 34 10.37 7.89 -9.82
CA THR A 34 9.19 7.03 -9.98
C THR A 34 9.53 5.81 -10.84
N VAL A 35 10.21 6.02 -11.96
CA VAL A 35 10.71 4.94 -12.82
C VAL A 35 11.68 4.04 -12.04
N GLU A 36 12.64 4.64 -11.35
CA GLU A 36 13.61 3.91 -10.53
C GLU A 36 12.95 3.11 -9.41
N LYS A 37 11.94 3.69 -8.74
CA LYS A 37 11.17 3.00 -7.72
C LYS A 37 10.44 1.79 -8.29
N TYR A 38 9.85 1.88 -9.47
CA TYR A 38 9.13 0.76 -10.08
C TYR A 38 10.04 -0.33 -10.65
N ILE A 39 11.19 0.05 -11.21
CA ILE A 39 12.23 -0.91 -11.63
C ILE A 39 12.73 -1.68 -10.40
N ASN A 40 13.20 -0.96 -9.38
CA ASN A 40 13.83 -1.56 -8.19
C ASN A 40 12.80 -2.25 -7.27
N ASN A 41 11.60 -1.71 -7.12
CA ASN A 41 10.51 -2.28 -6.30
C ASN A 41 9.41 -2.84 -7.19
N SER A 42 9.80 -3.71 -8.13
CA SER A 42 8.86 -4.48 -8.96
C SER A 42 7.97 -5.44 -8.16
N GLY A 43 8.28 -5.66 -6.87
CA GLY A 43 7.39 -6.33 -5.93
C GLY A 43 6.75 -5.28 -5.04
N ASP A 44 5.45 -5.41 -4.81
CA ASP A 44 4.76 -4.78 -3.69
C ASP A 44 5.61 -4.99 -2.44
N VAL A 45 6.41 -3.99 -2.07
CA VAL A 45 6.90 -3.90 -0.70
C VAL A 45 5.64 -3.62 0.09
N ALA A 46 4.93 -4.69 0.44
CA ALA A 46 3.77 -4.65 1.29
C ALA A 46 4.19 -3.76 2.46
N ARG A 47 3.59 -2.57 2.54
CA ARG A 47 3.90 -1.65 3.63
C ARG A 47 3.74 -2.48 4.89
N LYS A 48 4.80 -2.59 5.70
CA LYS A 48 4.74 -3.35 6.95
C LYS A 48 3.48 -2.88 7.67
N SER A 49 2.53 -3.78 7.83
CA SER A 49 1.29 -3.48 8.53
C SER A 49 1.69 -3.09 9.94
N ARG A 50 1.46 -1.83 10.31
CA ARG A 50 1.66 -1.40 11.68
C ARG A 50 0.50 -1.97 12.48
N GLU A 51 0.80 -2.76 13.51
CA GLU A 51 -0.18 -3.10 14.53
C GLU A 51 -0.53 -1.81 15.27
N VAL A 52 -1.68 -1.22 14.93
CA VAL A 52 -2.20 -0.05 15.64
C VAL A 52 -3.05 -0.57 16.78
N LYS A 53 -2.46 -0.63 17.98
CA LYS A 53 -3.22 -0.92 19.20
C LYS A 53 -4.10 0.29 19.52
N SER A 54 -5.42 0.06 19.58
CA SER A 54 -6.38 1.02 20.10
C SER A 54 -6.35 1.00 21.63
N LYS A 55 -6.62 2.14 22.26
CA LYS A 55 -6.82 2.21 23.72
C LYS A 55 -7.96 1.33 24.22
N LEU A 56 -8.88 0.97 23.31
CA LEU A 56 -10.06 0.15 23.60
C LEU A 56 -9.80 -1.35 23.43
N ASP A 57 -8.66 -1.76 22.84
CA ASP A 57 -8.42 -3.18 22.56
C ASP A 57 -8.41 -4.03 23.83
N ASP A 58 -7.83 -3.51 24.92
CA ASP A 58 -7.77 -4.18 26.22
C ASP A 58 -9.14 -4.24 26.92
N TYR A 59 -10.10 -3.44 26.49
CA TYR A 59 -11.43 -3.32 27.11
C TYR A 59 -12.55 -3.92 26.27
N LYS A 60 -12.23 -4.50 25.10
CA LYS A 60 -13.24 -5.05 24.18
C LYS A 60 -14.13 -6.10 24.85
N GLU A 61 -13.55 -7.01 25.63
CA GLU A 61 -14.29 -8.05 26.34
C GLU A 61 -15.25 -7.47 27.38
N ILE A 62 -14.78 -6.49 28.15
CA ILE A 62 -15.60 -5.80 29.17
C ILE A 62 -16.73 -5.01 28.51
N ILE A 63 -16.47 -4.40 27.37
CA ILE A 63 -17.48 -3.65 26.60
C ILE A 63 -18.55 -4.61 26.08
N MET A 64 -18.15 -5.74 25.47
CA MET A 64 -19.09 -6.75 24.97
C MET A 64 -19.94 -7.33 26.09
N ASP A 65 -19.32 -7.75 27.21
CA ASP A 65 -20.06 -8.25 28.36
C ASP A 65 -21.05 -7.22 28.90
N LYS A 66 -20.65 -5.95 29.00
CA LYS A 66 -21.56 -4.90 29.46
C LYS A 66 -22.70 -4.61 28.49
N VAL A 67 -22.42 -4.62 27.20
CA VAL A 67 -23.44 -4.39 26.16
C VAL A 67 -24.42 -5.57 26.08
N ASP A 68 -23.95 -6.80 26.20
CA ASP A 68 -24.81 -7.98 26.09
C ASP A 68 -25.57 -8.27 27.40
N SER A 69 -24.93 -8.05 28.55
CA SER A 69 -25.51 -8.34 29.87
C SER A 69 -26.35 -7.19 30.42
N TYR A 70 -25.94 -5.94 30.18
CA TYR A 70 -26.58 -4.74 30.75
C TYR A 70 -27.01 -3.72 29.70
N GLY A 71 -26.81 -4.01 28.41
CA GLY A 71 -27.35 -3.19 27.34
C GLY A 71 -28.85 -3.14 27.47
N SER A 72 -29.37 -1.95 27.73
CA SER A 72 -30.79 -1.67 27.79
C SER A 72 -31.45 -2.26 26.55
N LYS A 73 -32.24 -3.32 26.72
CA LYS A 73 -33.24 -3.72 25.73
C LYS A 73 -34.17 -2.54 25.56
N SER A 74 -33.90 -1.69 24.57
CA SER A 74 -34.89 -0.76 24.05
C SER A 74 -35.94 -1.61 23.36
N MET A 75 -36.92 -2.08 24.13
CA MET A 75 -38.23 -2.46 23.62
C MET A 75 -39.01 -1.19 23.26
#